data_AF-A0A510J7W5-F1
#
_entry.id   AF-A0A510J7W5-F1
#
_cell.length_a   1.000
_cell.length_b   1.000
_cell.length_c   1.000
_cell.angle_alpha   90.00
_cell.angle_beta   90.00
_cell.angle_gamma   90.00
#
_symmetry.space_group_name_H-M   'P 1'
#
loop_
_entity.id
_entity.type
_entity.pdbx_description
1 polymer ?
#
loop_
_entity_poly.entity_id
_entity_poly.type
_entity_poly.pdbx_seq_one_letter_code
_entity_poly.pdbx_strand_id
1 'polypeptide(L)'
;MEKKVMIVIGLMMLLNSCGMLRYGVEKTVYEMKEEKYANSLKEKEAGGAEEKDKKIVEGVIKDILKRPINKHVQFGEITLLIPENTRLNMKVGNIVDEKTGYGIPITFSKELHCIEKIHNNNKYSIFYNKTIPEISKIAQKIININGFKNTCN
;
A
#
# COMPACT_ATOMS: atom_id res chain seq x y z
N MET A 1 9.85 54.11 -39.59
CA MET A 1 9.35 52.73 -39.76
C MET A 1 10.29 51.66 -39.20
N GLU A 2 11.29 52.02 -38.38
CA GLU A 2 12.35 51.08 -37.96
C GLU A 2 12.14 50.45 -36.58
N LYS A 3 11.28 51.02 -35.72
CA LYS A 3 11.03 50.50 -34.37
C LYS A 3 10.02 49.34 -34.29
N LYS A 4 9.29 49.04 -35.38
CA LYS A 4 8.32 47.93 -35.43
C LYS A 4 8.90 46.62 -35.97
N VAL A 5 10.01 46.66 -36.72
CA VAL A 5 10.62 45.48 -37.35
C VAL A 5 11.51 44.69 -36.37
N MET A 6 12.16 45.37 -35.41
CA MET A 6 13.06 44.72 -34.44
C MET A 6 12.32 43.85 -33.40
N ILE A 7 11.04 44.14 -33.11
CA ILE A 7 10.26 43.35 -32.14
C ILE A 7 9.78 42.03 -32.75
N VAL A 8 9.54 41.98 -34.07
CA VAL A 8 9.04 40.78 -34.75
C VAL A 8 10.15 39.74 -34.94
N ILE A 9 11.38 40.16 -35.20
CA ILE A 9 12.53 39.25 -35.36
C ILE A 9 12.96 38.65 -34.01
N GLY A 10 12.86 39.42 -32.92
CA GLY A 10 13.16 38.92 -31.57
C GLY A 10 12.18 37.84 -31.08
N LEU A 11 10.90 37.94 -31.46
CA LEU A 11 9.88 36.95 -31.06
C LEU A 11 10.00 35.62 -31.82
N MET A 12 10.48 35.64 -33.08
CA MET A 12 10.72 34.42 -33.87
C MET A 12 11.91 33.60 -33.36
N MET A 13 12.93 34.22 -32.77
CA MET A 13 14.09 33.51 -32.22
C MET A 13 13.76 32.71 -30.95
N LEU A 14 12.77 33.13 -30.15
CA LEU A 14 12.32 32.39 -28.97
C LEU A 14 11.56 31.10 -29.32
N LEU A 15 10.93 31.04 -30.50
CA LEU A 15 10.11 29.89 -30.91
C LEU A 15 10.91 28.79 -31.63
N ASN A 16 12.14 29.08 -32.11
CA ASN A 16 13.01 28.09 -32.77
C ASN A 16 13.81 27.21 -31.79
N SER A 17 13.80 27.51 -30.48
CA SER A 17 14.34 26.60 -29.45
C SER A 17 13.31 25.55 -29.02
N CYS A 18 12.69 24.87 -29.99
CA CYS A 18 11.73 23.77 -29.76
C CYS A 18 12.42 22.43 -29.40
N GLY A 19 13.56 22.48 -28.69
CA GLY A 19 14.29 21.32 -28.20
C GLY A 19 14.21 21.12 -26.68
N MET A 20 14.15 22.22 -25.92
CA MET A 20 14.24 22.17 -24.45
C MET A 20 12.88 21.91 -23.76
N LEU A 21 11.77 22.25 -24.41
CA LEU A 21 10.42 22.10 -23.85
C LEU A 21 9.90 20.65 -23.91
N ARG A 22 10.34 19.83 -24.87
CA ARG A 22 9.89 18.44 -24.97
C ARG A 22 10.43 17.58 -23.83
N TYR A 23 11.71 17.72 -23.49
CA TYR A 23 12.32 17.03 -22.35
C TYR A 23 11.77 17.50 -21.00
N GLY A 24 11.48 18.80 -20.84
CA GLY A 24 10.88 19.34 -19.60
C GLY A 24 9.45 18.86 -19.37
N VAL A 25 8.63 18.79 -20.42
CA VAL A 25 7.25 18.30 -20.35
C VAL A 25 7.20 16.77 -20.21
N GLU A 26 8.06 16.01 -20.90
CA GLU A 26 8.13 14.56 -20.72
C GLU A 26 8.60 14.17 -19.32
N LYS A 27 9.61 14.83 -18.77
CA LYS A 27 10.12 14.55 -17.43
C LYS A 27 9.09 14.87 -16.34
N THR A 28 8.40 16.00 -16.46
CA THR A 28 7.33 16.38 -15.51
C THR A 28 6.08 15.50 -15.63
N VAL A 29 5.69 15.08 -16.84
CA VAL A 29 4.58 14.13 -17.03
C VAL A 29 4.95 12.73 -16.54
N TYR A 30 6.20 12.31 -16.71
CA TYR A 30 6.71 11.04 -16.19
C TYR A 30 6.77 11.04 -14.65
N GLU A 31 7.34 12.09 -14.05
CA GLU A 31 7.38 12.29 -12.59
C GLU A 31 5.96 12.40 -11.99
N MET A 32 5.04 13.15 -12.60
CA MET A 32 3.63 13.19 -12.18
C MET A 32 2.93 11.83 -12.32
N LYS A 33 3.25 11.04 -13.36
CA LYS A 33 2.73 9.68 -13.52
C LYS A 33 3.30 8.73 -12.47
N GLU A 34 4.59 8.84 -12.14
CA GLU A 34 5.23 8.08 -11.07
C GLU A 34 4.68 8.47 -9.70
N GLU A 35 4.43 9.75 -9.43
CA GLU A 35 3.80 10.21 -8.18
C GLU A 35 2.35 9.77 -8.07
N LYS A 36 1.58 9.85 -9.16
CA LYS A 36 0.20 9.34 -9.19
C LYS A 36 0.17 7.83 -9.06
N TYR A 37 1.11 7.12 -9.70
CA TYR A 37 1.26 5.68 -9.57
C TYR A 37 1.66 5.32 -8.14
N ALA A 38 2.63 6.01 -7.53
CA ALA A 38 3.04 5.83 -6.16
C ALA A 38 1.94 6.19 -5.16
N ASN A 39 1.13 7.21 -5.41
CA ASN A 39 -0.03 7.54 -4.59
C ASN A 39 -1.16 6.52 -4.75
N SER A 40 -1.43 6.06 -5.97
CA SER A 40 -2.37 4.95 -6.20
C SER A 40 -1.88 3.65 -5.58
N LEU A 41 -0.57 3.40 -5.56
CA LEU A 41 0.04 2.27 -4.86
C LEU A 41 -0.10 2.43 -3.36
N LYS A 42 0.16 3.62 -2.80
CA LYS A 42 -0.05 3.90 -1.37
C LYS A 42 -1.52 3.71 -0.96
N GLU A 43 -2.46 4.16 -1.79
CA GLU A 43 -3.89 3.94 -1.56
C GLU A 43 -4.23 2.44 -1.63
N LYS A 44 -3.77 1.73 -2.66
CA LYS A 44 -3.94 0.27 -2.81
C LYS A 44 -3.30 -0.52 -1.66
N GLU A 45 -2.12 -0.11 -1.22
CA GLU A 45 -1.37 -0.71 -0.11
C GLU A 45 -2.05 -0.45 1.23
N ALA A 46 -2.73 0.67 1.41
CA ALA A 46 -3.49 1.02 2.61
C ALA A 46 -4.93 0.44 2.62
N GLY A 47 -5.33 -0.29 1.57
CA GLY A 47 -6.69 -0.86 1.44
C GLY A 47 -7.71 0.07 0.78
N GLY A 48 -7.28 1.21 0.24
CA GLY A 48 -8.04 2.05 -0.67
C GLY A 48 -8.12 1.40 -2.05
N ALA A 49 -9.08 0.50 -2.23
CA ALA A 49 -9.48 0.07 -3.56
C ALA A 49 -10.46 1.11 -4.14
N GLU A 50 -10.14 1.70 -5.29
CA GLU A 50 -11.17 2.35 -6.11
C GLU A 50 -12.28 1.31 -6.43
N GLU A 51 -13.51 1.74 -6.73
CA GLU A 51 -14.63 0.83 -6.99
C GLU A 51 -14.31 -0.20 -8.10
N LYS A 52 -13.52 0.21 -9.10
CA LYS A 52 -13.00 -0.65 -10.18
C LYS A 52 -12.08 -1.79 -9.69
N ASP A 53 -11.42 -1.61 -8.55
CA ASP A 53 -10.44 -2.54 -7.99
C ASP A 53 -11.05 -3.52 -6.97
N LYS A 54 -12.32 -3.32 -6.57
CA LYS A 54 -12.98 -4.17 -5.57
C LYS A 54 -12.95 -5.65 -5.93
N LYS A 55 -13.25 -6.00 -7.19
CA LYS A 55 -13.20 -7.39 -7.68
C LYS A 55 -11.78 -7.97 -7.66
N ILE A 56 -10.77 -7.13 -7.92
CA ILE A 56 -9.36 -7.54 -7.87
C ILE A 56 -8.99 -7.86 -6.42
N VAL A 57 -9.33 -6.97 -5.49
CA VAL A 57 -9.06 -7.16 -4.04
C VAL A 57 -9.80 -8.37 -3.49
N GLU A 58 -11.06 -8.59 -3.86
CA GLU A 58 -11.80 -9.81 -3.49
C GLU A 58 -11.10 -11.08 -4.00
N GLY A 59 -10.56 -11.06 -5.22
CA GLY A 59 -9.75 -12.14 -5.78
C GLY A 59 -8.46 -12.37 -4.98
N VAL A 60 -7.75 -11.30 -4.62
CA VAL A 60 -6.53 -11.35 -3.80
C VAL A 60 -6.82 -11.96 -2.42
N ILE A 61 -7.90 -11.54 -1.76
CA ILE A 61 -8.30 -12.07 -0.45
C ILE A 61 -8.59 -13.57 -0.53
N LYS A 62 -9.35 -14.00 -1.55
CA LYS A 62 -9.68 -15.43 -1.74
C LYS A 62 -8.45 -16.27 -2.06
N ASP A 63 -7.47 -15.71 -2.77
CA ASP A 63 -6.21 -16.38 -3.04
C ASP A 63 -5.38 -16.51 -1.75
N ILE A 64 -5.18 -15.42 -1.00
CA ILE A 64 -4.49 -15.40 0.29
C ILE A 64 -5.10 -16.40 1.28
N LEU A 65 -6.42 -16.51 1.33
CA LEU A 65 -7.13 -17.44 2.23
C LEU A 65 -6.69 -18.91 2.08
N LYS A 66 -6.25 -19.29 0.88
CA LYS A 66 -5.81 -20.64 0.53
C LYS A 66 -4.32 -20.88 0.79
N ARG A 67 -3.54 -19.81 1.01
CA ARG A 67 -2.09 -19.91 1.22
C ARG A 67 -1.76 -20.45 2.62
N PRO A 68 -0.64 -21.17 2.77
CA PRO A 68 -0.14 -21.52 4.09
C PRO A 68 0.32 -20.26 4.85
N ILE A 69 0.24 -20.32 6.18
CA ILE A 69 0.63 -19.24 7.09
C ILE A 69 1.93 -19.64 7.78
N ASN A 70 3.04 -19.51 7.07
CA ASN A 70 4.37 -19.97 7.49
C ASN A 70 5.48 -18.96 7.15
N LYS A 71 5.14 -17.80 6.57
CA LYS A 71 6.11 -16.74 6.30
C LYS A 71 6.41 -15.98 7.58
N HIS A 72 7.68 -15.94 7.96
CA HIS A 72 8.15 -15.26 9.15
C HIS A 72 8.46 -13.79 8.84
N VAL A 73 7.93 -12.88 9.64
CA VAL A 73 8.18 -11.44 9.50
C VAL A 73 8.44 -10.83 10.88
N GLN A 74 9.49 -10.02 11.00
CA GLN A 74 9.80 -9.32 12.23
C GLN A 74 8.85 -8.12 12.43
N PHE A 75 8.27 -7.99 13.61
CA PHE A 75 7.44 -6.85 14.00
C PHE A 75 7.75 -6.43 15.44
N GLY A 76 8.58 -5.38 15.59
CA GLY A 76 9.13 -5.04 16.90
C GLY A 76 10.05 -6.16 17.39
N GLU A 77 9.76 -6.70 18.57
CA GLU A 77 10.53 -7.78 19.19
C GLU A 77 9.96 -9.17 18.93
N ILE A 78 8.80 -9.27 18.27
CA ILE A 78 8.19 -10.55 17.94
C ILE A 78 8.38 -10.91 16.46
N THR A 79 8.37 -12.20 16.19
CA THR A 79 8.24 -12.74 14.84
C THR A 79 6.80 -13.19 14.61
N LEU A 80 6.19 -12.69 13.54
CA LEU A 80 4.83 -13.02 13.11
C LEU A 80 4.88 -14.05 11.97
N LEU A 81 3.98 -15.02 12.02
CA LEU A 81 3.63 -15.90 10.92
C LEU A 81 2.48 -15.31 10.13
N ILE A 82 2.72 -14.99 8.86
CA ILE A 82 1.73 -14.43 7.93
C ILE A 82 1.61 -15.35 6.69
N PRO A 83 0.58 -15.16 5.84
CA PRO A 83 0.43 -15.95 4.62
C PRO A 83 1.63 -15.83 3.68
N GLU A 84 1.99 -16.91 2.99
CA GLU A 84 3.06 -16.87 1.98
C GLU A 84 2.79 -15.87 0.85
N ASN A 85 3.87 -15.38 0.23
CA ASN A 85 3.83 -14.36 -0.81
C ASN A 85 3.09 -13.07 -0.38
N THR A 86 3.14 -12.73 0.91
CA THR A 86 2.66 -11.46 1.45
C THR A 86 3.77 -10.80 2.26
N ARG A 87 3.69 -9.48 2.45
CA ARG A 87 4.61 -8.73 3.30
C ARG A 87 3.84 -7.90 4.31
N LEU A 88 4.52 -7.52 5.39
CA LEU A 88 4.02 -6.53 6.33
C LEU A 88 4.40 -5.13 5.85
N ASN A 89 3.40 -4.26 5.70
CA ASN A 89 3.65 -2.83 5.50
C ASN A 89 4.03 -2.21 6.84
N MET A 90 5.31 -1.89 7.07
CA MET A 90 5.77 -1.35 8.35
C MET A 90 5.24 0.06 8.68
N LYS A 91 4.75 0.81 7.67
CA LYS A 91 4.19 2.16 7.90
C LYS A 91 2.77 2.11 8.46
N VAL A 92 1.96 1.17 7.97
CA VAL A 92 0.53 1.06 8.30
C VAL A 92 0.25 -0.13 9.23
N GLY A 93 1.10 -1.15 9.18
CA GLY A 93 0.98 -2.41 9.91
C GLY A 93 0.18 -3.50 9.18
N ASN A 94 -0.30 -3.25 7.96
CA ASN A 94 -1.20 -4.17 7.26
C ASN A 94 -0.48 -5.18 6.37
N ILE A 95 -1.14 -6.29 6.07
CA ILE A 95 -0.62 -7.31 5.16
C ILE A 95 -0.86 -6.86 3.71
N VAL A 96 0.18 -6.95 2.88
CA VAL A 96 0.16 -6.62 1.46
C VAL A 96 0.52 -7.85 0.63
N ASP A 97 -0.27 -8.13 -0.39
CA ASP A 97 0.04 -9.17 -1.36
C ASP A 97 1.25 -8.78 -2.21
N GLU A 98 2.29 -9.61 -2.24
CA GLU A 98 3.52 -9.27 -2.98
C GLU A 98 3.34 -9.36 -4.50
N LYS A 99 2.40 -10.21 -4.97
CA LYS A 99 2.14 -10.39 -6.39
C LYS A 99 1.44 -9.17 -6.99
N THR A 100 0.46 -8.62 -6.29
CA THR A 100 -0.43 -7.58 -6.83
C THR A 100 -0.22 -6.20 -6.20
N GLY A 101 0.47 -6.12 -5.06
CA GLY A 101 0.68 -4.88 -4.31
C GLY A 101 -0.52 -4.41 -3.50
N TYR A 102 -1.64 -5.15 -3.50
CA TYR A 102 -2.83 -4.75 -2.75
C TYR A 102 -2.73 -5.12 -1.27
N GLY A 103 -3.06 -4.17 -0.41
CA GLY A 103 -3.25 -4.38 1.02
C GLY A 103 -4.56 -5.09 1.31
N ILE A 104 -4.55 -6.03 2.24
CA ILE A 104 -5.76 -6.58 2.83
C ILE A 104 -6.03 -5.94 4.19
N PRO A 105 -7.31 -5.81 4.62
CA PRO A 105 -7.68 -5.16 5.87
C PRO A 105 -7.45 -6.09 7.08
N ILE A 106 -6.20 -6.47 7.29
CA ILE A 106 -5.65 -7.15 8.47
C ILE A 106 -4.38 -6.41 8.85
N THR A 107 -4.33 -5.90 10.07
CA THR A 107 -3.29 -4.98 10.50
C THR A 107 -2.82 -5.30 11.91
N PHE A 108 -1.51 -5.16 12.12
CA PHE A 108 -0.86 -5.30 13.40
C PHE A 108 -0.50 -3.94 14.00
N SER A 109 -0.63 -3.80 15.30
CA SER A 109 -0.25 -2.60 16.04
C SER A 109 0.56 -2.97 17.29
N LYS A 110 1.30 -1.97 17.81
CA LYS A 110 1.98 -2.03 19.11
C LYS A 110 1.14 -1.43 20.24
N GLU A 111 -0.11 -1.07 19.95
CA GLU A 111 -1.09 -0.58 20.90
C GLU A 111 -1.95 -1.73 21.43
N LEU A 112 -2.58 -1.55 22.59
CA LEU A 112 -3.46 -2.57 23.17
C LEU A 112 -4.87 -2.45 22.58
N HIS A 113 -5.37 -3.55 22.05
CA HIS A 113 -6.76 -3.70 21.59
C HIS A 113 -7.27 -5.08 21.96
N CYS A 114 -8.55 -5.35 21.70
CA CYS A 114 -9.21 -6.59 22.11
C CYS A 114 -8.48 -7.88 21.76
N ILE A 115 -7.78 -7.95 20.62
CA ILE A 115 -7.04 -9.15 20.24
C ILE A 115 -5.57 -8.84 20.38
N GLU A 116 -4.97 -9.35 21.46
CA GLU A 116 -3.65 -8.94 21.92
C GLU A 116 -2.70 -10.11 22.20
N LYS A 117 -1.40 -9.79 22.19
CA LYS A 117 -0.28 -10.62 22.60
C LYS A 117 0.70 -9.74 23.35
N ILE A 118 1.13 -10.17 24.53
CA ILE A 118 2.15 -9.49 25.32
C ILE A 118 3.45 -10.28 25.22
N HIS A 119 4.56 -9.59 24.96
CA HIS A 119 5.91 -10.16 24.93
C HIS A 119 6.88 -9.15 25.54
N ASN A 120 7.63 -9.53 26.58
CA ASN A 120 8.59 -8.66 27.28
C ASN A 120 8.02 -7.28 27.64
N ASN A 121 6.81 -7.25 28.24
CA ASN A 121 6.05 -6.04 28.57
C ASN A 121 5.59 -5.19 27.37
N ASN A 122 6.03 -5.51 26.15
CA ASN A 122 5.55 -4.91 24.92
C ASN A 122 4.22 -5.53 24.52
N LYS A 123 3.31 -4.66 24.07
CA LYS A 123 1.95 -5.02 23.67
C LYS A 123 1.89 -5.07 22.15
N TYR A 124 1.23 -6.10 21.64
CA TYR A 124 0.99 -6.28 20.23
C TYR A 124 -0.48 -6.64 20.04
N SER A 125 -1.08 -6.13 18.98
CA SER A 125 -2.48 -6.42 18.66
C SER A 125 -2.67 -6.70 17.19
N ILE A 126 -3.81 -7.30 16.88
CA ILE A 126 -4.28 -7.50 15.50
C ILE A 126 -5.72 -7.00 15.37
N PHE A 127 -5.98 -6.24 14.31
CA PHE A 127 -7.30 -5.77 13.93
C PHE A 127 -7.59 -6.13 12.48
N TYR A 128 -8.85 -6.37 12.18
CA TYR A 128 -9.27 -6.78 10.85
C TYR A 128 -10.71 -6.39 10.59
N ASN A 129 -11.06 -6.24 9.31
CA ASN A 129 -12.42 -5.96 8.92
C ASN A 129 -13.32 -7.21 9.06
N LYS A 130 -14.14 -7.22 10.12
CA LYS A 130 -15.08 -8.32 10.42
C LYS A 130 -16.22 -8.44 9.42
N THR A 131 -16.52 -7.41 8.63
CA THR A 131 -17.65 -7.44 7.66
C THR A 131 -17.33 -8.29 6.42
N ILE A 132 -16.05 -8.61 6.18
CA ILE A 132 -15.61 -9.47 5.08
C ILE A 132 -15.32 -10.88 5.65
N PRO A 133 -16.14 -11.90 5.35
CA PRO A 133 -16.00 -13.23 5.95
C PRO A 133 -14.65 -13.90 5.69
N GLU A 134 -14.09 -13.74 4.49
CA GLU A 134 -12.80 -14.30 4.12
C GLU A 134 -11.65 -13.67 4.91
N ILE A 135 -11.72 -12.36 5.18
CA ILE A 135 -10.75 -11.65 6.03
C ILE A 135 -10.81 -12.18 7.46
N SER A 136 -12.02 -12.36 8.00
CA SER A 136 -12.19 -12.97 9.33
C SER A 136 -11.56 -14.36 9.39
N LYS A 137 -11.73 -15.20 8.37
CA LYS A 137 -11.10 -16.53 8.32
C LYS A 137 -9.57 -16.46 8.29
N ILE A 138 -8.99 -15.57 7.49
CA ILE A 138 -7.54 -15.36 7.44
C ILE A 138 -7.04 -14.88 8.80
N ALA A 139 -7.66 -13.84 9.36
CA ALA A 139 -7.26 -13.25 10.63
C ALA A 139 -7.32 -14.28 11.76
N GLN A 140 -8.36 -15.12 11.84
CA GLN A 140 -8.46 -16.14 12.88
C GLN A 140 -7.36 -17.20 12.77
N LYS A 141 -6.98 -17.62 11.55
CA LYS A 141 -5.83 -18.51 11.38
C LYS A 141 -4.53 -17.86 11.87
N ILE A 142 -4.32 -16.58 11.54
CA ILE A 142 -3.15 -15.79 11.99
C ILE A 142 -3.15 -15.63 13.53
N ILE A 143 -4.29 -15.29 14.13
CA ILE A 143 -4.46 -15.14 15.59
C ILE A 143 -4.05 -16.42 16.30
N ASN A 144 -4.61 -17.55 15.85
CA ASN A 144 -4.38 -18.85 16.47
C ASN A 144 -2.91 -19.26 16.38
N ILE A 145 -2.30 -19.19 15.19
CA ILE A 145 -0.93 -19.65 14.98
C ILE A 145 0.11 -18.76 15.68
N ASN A 146 -0.17 -17.46 15.81
CA ASN A 146 0.71 -16.53 16.51
C ASN A 146 0.42 -16.42 18.02
N GLY A 147 -0.64 -17.07 18.51
CA GLY A 147 -1.01 -17.07 19.93
C GLY A 147 -1.50 -15.72 20.45
N PHE A 148 -2.24 -14.96 19.63
CA PHE A 148 -3.01 -13.81 20.11
C PHE A 148 -4.27 -14.29 20.84
N LYS A 149 -4.76 -13.50 21.80
CA LYS A 149 -5.94 -13.82 22.61
C LYS A 149 -6.94 -12.68 22.57
N ASN A 150 -8.24 -13.01 22.58
CA ASN A 150 -9.29 -12.01 22.75
C ASN A 150 -9.48 -11.69 24.24
N THR A 151 -9.32 -10.42 24.62
CA THR A 151 -9.40 -9.89 25.99
C THR A 151 -10.61 -8.97 26.20
N CYS A 152 -11.35 -8.64 25.13
CA CYS A 152 -12.62 -7.94 25.25
C CYS A 152 -13.77 -8.94 25.41
N ASN A 153 -14.62 -8.68 26.40
CA ASN A 153 -15.88 -9.39 26.66
C ASN A 153 -17.04 -8.76 25.89
#